data_AF-A0A562N6S8-F1
#
_entry.id   AF-A0A562N6S8-F1
#
_cell.length_a   1.000
_cell.length_b   1.000
_cell.length_c   1.000
_cell.angle_alpha   90.00
_cell.angle_beta   90.00
_cell.angle_gamma   90.00
#
_symmetry.space_group_name_H-M   'P 1'
#
loop_
_entity.id
_entity.type
_entity.pdbx_description
1 polymer ?
#
loop_
_entity_poly.entity_id
_entity_poly.type
_entity_poly.pdbx_seq_one_letter_code
_entity_poly.pdbx_strand_id
1 'polypeptide(L)'
;MRHKTCPRYAFTDTSRKRAALRRKQRLEREALPLLSHLIAETQPGEDEVMQDRAARWAASEIRSRKLRAERWREARRRLAALTSNERTALRHAWNHAPYPADPVYLLDFLHSYAAGRFTLDALPFDLVPRNAHGHRLPDQG
;
A
#
# COMPACT_ATOMS: atom_id res chain seq x y z
N MET A 1 16.06 1.86 10.71
CA MET A 1 15.83 1.79 9.26
C MET A 1 14.53 2.52 8.96
N ARG A 2 14.55 3.44 7.99
CA ARG A 2 13.39 4.26 7.63
C ARG A 2 12.19 3.38 7.25
N HIS A 3 11.03 3.64 7.86
CA HIS A 3 9.76 2.99 7.54
C HIS A 3 8.63 4.02 7.67
N LYS A 4 7.60 3.90 6.84
CA LYS A 4 6.37 4.69 6.99
C LYS A 4 5.35 3.94 7.85
N THR A 5 4.74 4.65 8.78
CA THR A 5 3.56 4.19 9.53
C THR A 5 2.39 4.01 8.56
N CYS A 6 1.58 2.99 8.80
CA CYS A 6 0.34 2.79 8.05
C CYS A 6 -0.82 3.30 8.91
N PRO A 7 -1.44 4.43 8.53
CA PRO A 7 -2.62 4.92 9.23
C PRO A 7 -3.77 3.92 9.10
N ARG A 8 -4.69 3.97 10.06
CA ARG A 8 -5.89 3.13 10.10
C ARG A 8 -7.09 4.00 9.80
N TYR A 9 -8.00 3.50 8.96
CA TYR A 9 -9.22 4.21 8.64
C TYR A 9 -10.40 3.25 8.77
N ALA A 10 -11.38 3.61 9.58
CA ALA A 10 -12.61 2.84 9.67
C ALA A 10 -13.46 3.05 8.40
N PHE A 11 -14.21 2.02 8.00
CA PHE A 11 -15.23 2.20 6.98
C PHE A 11 -16.38 3.03 7.57
N THR A 12 -16.56 4.25 7.06
CA THR A 12 -17.71 5.08 7.42
C THR A 12 -18.82 4.90 6.40
N ASP A 13 -20.00 4.46 6.84
CA ASP A 13 -21.20 4.54 6.00
C ASP A 13 -21.62 6.02 5.87
N THR A 14 -21.82 6.48 4.65
CA THR A 14 -22.16 7.88 4.37
C THR A 14 -23.30 7.99 3.38
N SER A 15 -24.06 9.08 3.48
CA SER A 15 -25.13 9.41 2.53
C SER A 15 -24.65 9.35 1.08
N ARG A 16 -23.42 9.81 0.81
CA ARG A 16 -22.78 9.73 -0.51
C ARG A 16 -22.57 8.29 -1.00
N LYS A 17 -22.14 7.37 -0.12
CA LYS A 17 -21.94 5.95 -0.48
C LYS A 17 -23.27 5.25 -0.76
N ARG A 18 -24.31 5.57 0.01
CA ARG A 18 -25.69 5.07 -0.22
C ARG A 18 -26.28 5.62 -1.52
N ALA A 19 -26.16 6.93 -1.77
CA ALA A 19 -26.60 7.53 -3.03
C ALA A 19 -25.89 6.94 -4.25
N ALA A 20 -24.59 6.64 -4.15
CA ALA A 20 -23.84 5.96 -5.19
C ALA A 20 -24.35 4.53 -5.44
N LEU A 21 -24.73 3.80 -4.39
CA LEU A 21 -25.35 2.49 -4.52
C LEU A 21 -26.72 2.57 -5.23
N ARG A 22 -27.60 3.48 -4.82
CA ARG A 22 -28.89 3.70 -5.49
C ARG A 22 -28.72 4.01 -6.97
N ARG A 23 -27.76 4.89 -7.31
CA ARG A 23 -27.44 5.23 -8.70
C ARG A 23 -26.98 3.99 -9.47
N LYS A 24 -26.09 3.19 -8.89
CA LYS A 24 -25.63 1.93 -9.48
C LYS A 24 -26.81 0.98 -9.74
N GLN A 25 -27.64 0.72 -8.72
CA GLN A 25 -28.80 -0.17 -8.81
C GLN A 25 -29.84 0.30 -9.84
N ARG A 26 -30.04 1.62 -9.95
CA ARG A 26 -30.89 2.20 -10.99
C ARG A 26 -30.32 1.93 -12.39
N LEU A 27 -29.03 2.20 -12.61
CA LEU A 27 -28.37 1.96 -13.90
C LEU A 27 -28.41 0.48 -14.30
N GLU A 28 -28.27 -0.45 -13.35
CA GLU A 28 -28.40 -1.89 -13.60
C GLU A 28 -29.81 -2.27 -14.09
N ARG A 29 -30.87 -1.66 -13.55
CA ARG A 29 -32.25 -1.89 -14.01
C ARG A 29 -32.53 -1.27 -15.37
N GLU A 30 -32.01 -0.06 -15.59
CA GLU A 30 -32.15 0.66 -16.87
C GLU A 30 -31.40 -0.03 -18.02
N ALA A 31 -30.30 -0.74 -17.71
CA ALA A 31 -29.53 -1.47 -18.71
C ALA A 31 -30.27 -2.67 -19.30
N LEU A 32 -31.22 -3.26 -18.56
CA LEU A 32 -31.99 -4.44 -18.97
C LEU A 32 -33.49 -4.24 -18.67
N PRO A 33 -34.20 -3.36 -19.42
CA PRO A 33 -35.56 -2.93 -19.07
C PRO A 33 -36.57 -4.07 -18.95
N LEU A 34 -36.48 -5.08 -19.85
CA LEU A 34 -37.36 -6.26 -19.84
C LEU A 34 -37.20 -7.11 -18.58
N LEU A 35 -36.03 -7.04 -17.92
CA LEU A 35 -35.71 -7.78 -16.70
C LEU A 35 -35.68 -6.87 -15.46
N SER A 36 -36.08 -5.60 -15.60
CA SER A 36 -35.92 -4.60 -14.54
C SER A 36 -36.57 -4.99 -13.20
N HIS A 37 -37.73 -5.66 -13.24
CA HIS A 37 -38.40 -6.18 -12.05
C HIS A 37 -37.60 -7.29 -11.37
N LEU A 38 -37.14 -8.29 -12.13
CA LEU A 38 -36.32 -9.39 -11.64
C LEU A 38 -34.99 -8.88 -11.06
N ILE A 39 -34.40 -7.87 -11.70
CA ILE A 39 -33.18 -7.21 -11.20
C ILE A 39 -33.48 -6.48 -9.88
N ALA A 40 -34.61 -5.77 -9.76
CA ALA A 40 -34.98 -5.10 -8.53
C ALA A 40 -35.18 -6.09 -7.37
N GLU A 41 -35.82 -7.23 -7.61
CA GLU A 41 -36.05 -8.28 -6.60
C GLU A 41 -34.75 -8.92 -6.09
N THR A 42 -33.74 -9.03 -6.96
CA THR A 42 -32.44 -9.62 -6.59
C THR A 42 -31.46 -8.60 -6.00
N GLN A 43 -31.78 -7.29 -6.06
CA GLN A 43 -30.90 -6.25 -5.55
C GLN A 43 -30.92 -6.23 -4.01
N PRO A 44 -29.76 -6.32 -3.36
CA PRO A 44 -29.68 -6.30 -1.90
C PRO A 44 -30.05 -4.93 -1.33
N GLY A 45 -30.50 -4.94 -0.07
CA GLY A 45 -30.83 -3.73 0.66
C GLY A 45 -29.60 -2.84 0.89
N GLU A 46 -29.79 -1.53 1.06
CA GLU A 46 -28.66 -0.60 1.24
C GLU A 46 -27.85 -0.91 2.50
N ASP A 47 -28.53 -1.21 3.60
CA ASP A 47 -27.89 -1.52 4.88
C ASP A 47 -27.05 -2.80 4.77
N GLU A 48 -27.59 -3.84 4.13
CA GLU A 48 -26.87 -5.08 3.85
C GLU A 48 -25.60 -4.81 3.04
N VAL A 49 -25.70 -4.05 1.95
CA VAL A 49 -24.52 -3.72 1.13
C VAL A 49 -23.49 -2.90 1.90
N MET A 50 -23.91 -1.96 2.75
CA MET A 50 -22.97 -1.17 3.55
C MET A 50 -22.28 -2.02 4.61
N GLN A 51 -23.00 -2.94 5.26
CA GLN A 51 -22.42 -3.92 6.20
C GLN A 51 -21.40 -4.82 5.49
N ASP A 52 -21.76 -5.35 4.32
CA ASP A 52 -20.89 -6.18 3.48
C ASP A 52 -19.61 -5.44 3.09
N ARG A 53 -19.73 -4.18 2.68
CA ARG A 53 -18.58 -3.33 2.35
C ARG A 53 -17.71 -3.07 3.57
N ALA A 54 -18.30 -2.85 4.74
CA ALA A 54 -17.56 -2.67 5.98
C ALA A 54 -16.77 -3.93 6.36
N ALA A 55 -17.39 -5.11 6.26
CA ALA A 55 -16.74 -6.40 6.51
C ALA A 55 -15.58 -6.65 5.54
N ARG A 56 -15.80 -6.41 4.24
CA ARG A 56 -14.76 -6.53 3.20
C ARG A 56 -13.62 -5.54 3.42
N TRP A 57 -13.92 -4.31 3.83
CA TRP A 57 -12.91 -3.30 4.17
C TRP A 57 -12.03 -3.77 5.33
N ALA A 58 -12.63 -4.21 6.44
CA ALA A 58 -11.90 -4.71 7.60
C ALA A 58 -11.00 -5.91 7.25
N ALA A 59 -11.53 -6.87 6.49
CA ALA A 59 -10.76 -8.01 6.01
C ALA A 59 -9.60 -7.59 5.09
N SER A 60 -9.82 -6.60 4.22
CA SER A 60 -8.79 -6.05 3.33
C SER A 60 -7.69 -5.33 4.10
N GLU A 61 -8.04 -4.54 5.12
CA GLU A 61 -7.06 -3.88 5.98
C GLU A 61 -6.17 -4.91 6.70
N ILE A 62 -6.76 -5.97 7.25
CA ILE A 62 -6.02 -7.06 7.92
C ILE A 62 -5.05 -7.73 6.93
N ARG A 63 -5.54 -8.13 5.75
CA ARG A 63 -4.70 -8.76 4.71
C ARG A 63 -3.56 -7.85 4.29
N SER A 64 -3.84 -6.58 4.00
CA SER A 64 -2.84 -5.60 3.56
C SER A 64 -1.75 -5.40 4.62
N ARG A 65 -2.13 -5.33 5.89
CA ARG A 65 -1.19 -5.21 7.01
C ARG A 65 -0.34 -6.47 7.21
N LYS A 66 -0.95 -7.65 7.11
CA LYS A 66 -0.24 -8.93 7.20
C LYS A 66 0.80 -9.04 6.09
N LEU A 67 0.40 -8.80 4.84
CA LEU A 67 1.31 -8.80 3.68
C LEU A 67 2.45 -7.80 3.88
N ARG A 68 2.14 -6.57 4.30
CA ARG A 68 3.16 -5.55 4.58
C ARG A 68 4.15 -6.01 5.65
N ALA A 69 3.68 -6.60 6.75
CA ALA A 69 4.54 -7.11 7.81
C ALA A 69 5.43 -8.27 7.32
N GLU A 70 4.88 -9.18 6.52
CA GLU A 70 5.63 -10.27 5.88
C GLU A 70 6.74 -9.72 4.97
N ARG A 71 6.44 -8.73 4.12
CA ARG A 71 7.44 -8.08 3.27
C ARG A 71 8.53 -7.39 4.08
N TRP A 72 8.19 -6.75 5.20
CA TRP A 72 9.19 -6.19 6.11
C TRP A 72 10.09 -7.26 6.73
N ARG A 73 9.53 -8.38 7.19
CA ARG A 73 10.32 -9.50 7.73
C ARG A 73 11.25 -10.06 6.66
N GLU A 74 10.74 -10.25 5.44
CA GLU A 74 11.52 -10.72 4.31
C GLU A 74 12.70 -9.79 4.00
N ALA A 75 12.45 -8.49 3.92
CA ALA A 75 13.50 -7.52 3.63
C ALA A 75 14.60 -7.50 4.71
N ARG A 76 14.21 -7.66 5.98
CA ARG A 76 15.15 -7.82 7.09
C ARG A 76 15.93 -9.12 7.03
N ARG A 77 15.31 -10.24 6.64
CA ARG A 77 16.00 -11.52 6.44
C ARG A 77 17.06 -11.41 5.34
N ARG A 78 16.73 -10.77 4.20
CA ARG A 78 17.70 -10.53 3.11
C ARG A 78 18.88 -9.70 3.57
N LEU A 79 18.64 -8.61 4.28
CA LEU A 79 19.70 -7.80 4.89
C LEU A 79 20.55 -8.61 5.89
N ALA A 80 19.94 -9.49 6.67
CA ALA A 80 20.62 -10.33 7.64
C ALA A 80 21.47 -11.45 7.00
N ALA A 81 21.21 -11.81 5.75
CA ALA A 81 22.03 -12.77 5.00
C ALA A 81 23.29 -12.15 4.40
N LEU A 82 23.35 -10.82 4.27
CA LEU A 82 24.53 -10.09 3.77
C LEU A 82 25.61 -9.97 4.84
N THR A 83 26.84 -9.67 4.41
CA THR A 83 27.96 -9.37 5.31
C THR A 83 27.66 -8.14 6.16
N SER A 84 28.36 -7.99 7.29
CA SER A 84 28.16 -6.85 8.20
C SER A 84 28.36 -5.49 7.50
N ASN A 85 29.37 -5.40 6.63
CA ASN A 85 29.72 -4.18 5.90
C ASN A 85 28.63 -3.82 4.88
N GLU A 86 28.23 -4.77 4.04
CA GLU A 86 27.17 -4.56 3.04
C GLU A 86 25.85 -4.18 3.70
N ARG A 87 25.48 -4.89 4.76
CA ARG A 87 24.26 -4.61 5.52
C ARG A 87 24.25 -3.19 6.08
N THR A 88 25.39 -2.72 6.60
CA THR A 88 25.54 -1.39 7.18
C THR A 88 25.42 -0.32 6.09
N ALA A 89 26.15 -0.49 4.98
CA ALA A 89 26.12 0.42 3.84
C ALA A 89 24.72 0.51 3.20
N LEU A 90 24.07 -0.62 2.91
CA LEU A 90 22.74 -0.65 2.31
C LEU A 90 21.67 -0.09 3.24
N ARG A 91 21.79 -0.30 4.55
CA ARG A 91 20.88 0.31 5.53
C ARG A 91 21.04 1.82 5.57
N HIS A 92 22.28 2.31 5.50
CA HIS A 92 22.58 3.74 5.42
C HIS A 92 21.99 4.33 4.13
N ALA A 93 22.27 3.73 2.97
CA ALA A 93 21.72 4.14 1.68
C ALA A 93 20.19 4.16 1.69
N TRP A 94 19.55 3.12 2.21
CA TRP A 94 18.08 3.06 2.31
C TRP A 94 17.49 4.23 3.11
N ASN A 95 18.13 4.66 4.20
CA ASN A 95 17.60 5.76 5.01
C ASN A 95 17.56 7.09 4.24
N HIS A 96 18.39 7.22 3.19
CA HIS A 96 18.51 8.41 2.34
C HIS A 96 17.86 8.22 0.96
N ALA A 97 17.37 7.01 0.65
CA ALA A 97 16.87 6.69 -0.67
C ALA A 97 15.65 7.58 -1.07
N PRO A 98 15.52 7.96 -2.35
CA PRO A 98 14.42 8.78 -2.87
C PRO A 98 13.05 8.08 -2.85
N TYR A 99 12.99 6.82 -2.42
CA TYR A 99 11.79 6.02 -2.46
C TYR A 99 10.94 6.18 -1.19
N PRO A 100 9.62 5.97 -1.26
CA PRO A 100 8.79 5.83 -0.07
C PRO A 100 9.35 4.74 0.85
N ALA A 101 9.25 4.95 2.16
CA ALA A 101 9.74 4.04 3.18
C ALA A 101 8.84 2.78 3.34
N ASP A 102 8.68 2.06 2.24
CA ASP A 102 7.82 0.91 2.01
C ASP A 102 8.67 -0.35 1.80
N PRO A 103 8.26 -1.53 2.32
CA PRO A 103 9.05 -2.73 2.14
C PRO A 103 9.13 -3.19 0.69
N VAL A 104 8.17 -2.84 -0.18
CA VAL A 104 8.23 -3.20 -1.61
C VAL A 104 9.43 -2.53 -2.27
N TYR A 105 9.61 -1.22 -2.04
CA TYR A 105 10.77 -0.49 -2.56
C TYR A 105 12.08 -0.94 -1.93
N LEU A 106 12.11 -1.30 -0.63
CA LEU A 106 13.33 -1.89 -0.06
C LEU A 106 13.66 -3.20 -0.77
N LEU A 107 12.68 -4.09 -0.95
CA LEU A 107 12.92 -5.39 -1.57
C LEU A 107 13.43 -5.26 -3.01
N ASP A 108 12.90 -4.32 -3.77
CA ASP A 108 13.37 -4.02 -5.12
C ASP A 108 14.78 -3.39 -5.13
N PHE A 109 15.07 -2.50 -4.19
CA PHE A 109 16.41 -1.94 -3.98
C PHE A 109 17.44 -3.04 -3.66
N LEU A 110 17.12 -3.95 -2.73
CA LEU A 110 17.98 -5.09 -2.38
C LEU A 110 18.13 -6.07 -3.54
N HIS A 111 17.05 -6.29 -4.30
CA HIS A 111 17.11 -7.13 -5.49
C HIS A 111 18.02 -6.52 -6.57
N SER A 112 17.92 -5.21 -6.80
CA SER A 112 18.75 -4.49 -7.77
C SER A 112 20.23 -4.52 -7.39
N TYR A 113 20.56 -4.42 -6.09
CA TYR A 113 21.92 -4.65 -5.59
C TYR A 113 22.39 -6.09 -5.87
N ALA A 114 21.59 -7.09 -5.49
CA ALA A 114 21.94 -8.50 -5.69
C ALA A 114 22.08 -8.88 -7.17
N ALA A 115 21.33 -8.21 -8.06
CA ALA A 115 21.42 -8.37 -9.51
C ALA A 115 22.57 -7.57 -10.14
N GLY A 116 23.38 -6.85 -9.35
CA GLY A 116 24.51 -6.07 -9.84
C GLY A 116 24.14 -4.81 -10.62
N ARG A 117 22.90 -4.31 -10.49
CA ARG A 117 22.46 -3.08 -11.19
C ARG A 117 23.13 -1.82 -10.64
N PHE A 118 23.62 -1.88 -9.41
CA PHE A 118 24.44 -0.85 -8.77
C PHE A 118 25.36 -1.48 -7.73
N THR A 119 26.40 -0.76 -7.32
CA THR A 119 27.35 -1.17 -6.28
C THR A 119 27.29 -0.21 -5.09
N LEU A 120 27.97 -0.54 -3.98
CA LEU A 120 27.97 0.31 -2.79
C LEU A 120 28.67 1.65 -3.01
N ASP A 121 29.65 1.69 -3.92
CA ASP A 121 30.41 2.90 -4.26
C ASP A 121 29.71 3.75 -5.32
N ALA A 122 28.81 3.14 -6.10
CA ALA A 122 28.06 3.81 -7.16
C ALA A 122 26.55 3.62 -6.94
N LEU A 123 26.03 4.28 -5.91
CA LEU A 123 24.61 4.27 -5.62
C LEU A 123 23.81 5.00 -6.71
N PRO A 124 22.57 4.54 -7.01
CA PRO A 124 21.74 5.16 -8.06
C PRO A 124 21.09 6.48 -7.62
N PHE A 125 21.47 7.03 -6.46
CA PHE A 125 20.92 8.26 -5.89
C PHE A 125 21.91 8.90 -4.91
N ASP A 126 21.68 10.19 -4.60
CA ASP A 126 22.44 10.95 -3.61
C ASP A 126 22.05 10.57 -2.16
N LEU A 127 22.98 10.77 -1.23
CA LEU A 127 22.80 10.49 0.20
C LEU A 127 22.24 11.70 0.97
N VAL A 128 21.40 12.51 0.32
CA VAL A 128 20.73 13.64 0.97
C VAL A 128 19.64 13.12 1.91
N PRO A 129 19.45 13.69 3.13
CA PRO A 129 18.40 13.27 4.04
C PRO A 129 16.99 13.39 3.44
N ARG A 130 16.13 12.38 3.67
CA ARG A 130 14.77 12.34 3.13
C ARG A 130 13.74 11.84 4.14
N ASN A 131 12.51 12.34 4.02
CA ASN A 131 11.39 11.91 4.85
C ASN A 131 10.86 10.51 4.45
N ALA A 132 9.84 10.02 5.16
CA ALA A 132 9.27 8.70 4.92
C ALA A 132 8.57 8.53 3.55
N HIS A 133 8.33 9.62 2.83
CA HIS A 133 7.74 9.63 1.49
C HIS A 133 8.80 9.70 0.37
N GLY A 134 10.07 9.93 0.71
CA GLY A 134 11.17 10.07 -0.26
C GLY A 134 11.43 11.52 -0.70
N HIS A 135 10.76 12.50 -0.09
CA HIS A 135 11.05 13.92 -0.33
C HIS A 135 12.28 14.36 0.45
N ARG A 136 13.11 15.22 -0.16
CA ARG A 136 14.26 15.85 0.52
C ARG A 136 13.75 16.61 1.74
N LEU A 137 14.47 16.50 2.84
CA LEU A 137 14.25 17.40 3.97
C LEU A 137 14.84 18.77 3.60
N PRO A 138 14.18 19.88 3.97
CA PRO A 138 14.78 21.21 3.80
C PRO A 138 16.11 21.26 4.57
N ASP A 139 17.12 21.91 4.00
CA ASP A 139 18.36 22.20 4.73
C ASP A 139 18.01 23.01 5.96
N GLN A 140 18.36 22.49 7.14
CA GLN A 140 18.34 23.27 8.37
C GLN A 140 19.61 24.14 8.31
N GLY A 141 19.46 25.35 7.77
CA GLY A 141 20.49 26.39 7.81
C GLY A 141 20.77 26.89 9.22
#